data_AF-A0A7S2JJI3-F1
#
_entry.id   AF-A0A7S2JJI3-F1
#
_cell.length_a   1.000
_cell.length_b   1.000
_cell.length_c   1.000
_cell.angle_alpha   90.00
_cell.angle_beta   90.00
_cell.angle_gamma   90.00
#
_symmetry.space_group_name_H-M   'P 1'
#
loop_
_entity.id
_entity.type
_entity.pdbx_description
1 polymer ?
#
loop_
_entity_poly.entity_id
_entity_poly.type
_entity_poly.pdbx_seq_one_letter_code
_entity_poly.pdbx_strand_id
1 'polypeptide(L)'
;ARRRRLSANAHDYDDDDTDDTNITGRWDEPAYRKVRLLITGASGFVGQHLCTALHMTHDQRLEIHAAYGALDTFEADMDDKFVSCTAVDLADSSQVQALVQKVSPDVVVHLAAVSSPVACEKSPERSDAINQPLALLEALPKSTVFVFLSTDQVYDGDKGHYENAAAARPLNRYGAAKLAFENALHASLPASMSLRSSLILGPRTPGRCRKQSFIQFCEERLEGAQGEPTSFISDEYRSVVWVGDVVQLIFWAISGGATTYPGVYNMGGPERLTRVDVANKVAAVCHLTNAQASRLIVPTPKASFPTAVASPADISMDSSMLAQLSGIDPTPLHSMVALSRPEARPLIVQLGSTNDEAGVVDGDVRARSMRTKELLESMPHAYVLTSGGCSPSFKFNPTNTPHWQLVEVALVAMGVPESTLLRPGIPALHTVHEVLMVRERLQQWAVAREPAAIFTELVVVTSDYHLDRTRHLFSVAFGPHAGLDLPVHFESVPAAMANVDLEACQKLPPSTLTLTCHPHLHARPRPRPRPRPR
;
A
#
# COMPACT_ATOMS: atom_id res chain seq x y z
N ALA A 1 33.48 -24.48 -57.51
CA ALA A 1 33.86 -25.77 -56.89
C ALA A 1 32.84 -26.12 -55.80
N ARG A 2 32.15 -27.28 -55.95
CA ARG A 2 31.14 -27.94 -55.08
C ARG A 2 30.09 -27.02 -54.40
N ARG A 3 28.81 -26.83 -54.80
CA ARG A 3 27.71 -27.62 -55.43
C ARG A 3 27.35 -28.96 -54.78
N ARG A 4 26.20 -28.99 -54.09
CA ARG A 4 25.08 -29.99 -54.09
C ARG A 4 23.97 -29.39 -53.19
N ARG A 5 22.89 -28.77 -53.69
CA ARG A 5 21.69 -29.29 -54.39
C ARG A 5 21.04 -30.50 -53.71
N LEU A 6 19.93 -30.17 -53.03
CA LEU A 6 18.72 -30.98 -52.83
C LEU A 6 18.15 -31.47 -54.17
N SER A 7 17.68 -32.73 -54.23
CA SER A 7 16.37 -33.09 -54.83
C SER A 7 16.12 -34.62 -54.78
N ALA A 8 14.93 -34.96 -54.29
CA ALA A 8 13.96 -35.96 -54.81
C ALA A 8 14.21 -37.47 -54.67
N ASN A 9 13.33 -38.12 -53.89
CA ASN A 9 12.41 -39.22 -54.25
C ASN A 9 11.47 -39.41 -53.04
N ALA A 10 10.19 -39.01 -53.03
CA ALA A 10 9.03 -39.53 -53.77
C ALA A 10 8.67 -41.00 -53.42
N HIS A 11 7.68 -41.18 -52.55
CA HIS A 11 6.46 -41.98 -52.80
C HIS A 11 5.42 -41.73 -51.68
N ASP A 12 4.17 -42.03 -52.02
CA ASP A 12 2.90 -41.37 -51.65
C ASP A 12 1.93 -42.45 -51.09
N TYR A 13 1.00 -42.06 -50.20
CA TYR A 13 -0.19 -42.79 -49.66
C TYR A 13 0.07 -44.07 -48.81
N ASP A 14 -0.63 -44.42 -47.72
CA ASP A 14 -2.01 -44.19 -47.23
C ASP A 14 -2.10 -44.42 -45.70
N ASP A 15 -3.12 -43.79 -45.12
CA ASP A 15 -4.02 -44.14 -43.99
C ASP A 15 -3.57 -44.50 -42.55
N ASP A 16 -4.32 -43.87 -41.62
CA ASP A 16 -4.79 -44.31 -40.29
C ASP A 16 -3.80 -44.94 -39.29
N ASP A 17 -3.51 -44.21 -38.20
CA ASP A 17 -4.13 -44.57 -36.92
C ASP A 17 -3.92 -43.48 -35.86
N THR A 18 -5.00 -43.20 -35.16
CA THR A 18 -5.13 -42.31 -34.00
C THR A 18 -4.17 -42.69 -32.87
N ASP A 19 -3.43 -41.72 -32.33
CA ASP A 19 -3.10 -41.75 -30.89
C ASP A 19 -3.03 -40.32 -30.33
N ASP A 20 -4.17 -39.89 -29.82
CA ASP A 20 -4.38 -38.77 -28.90
C ASP A 20 -3.68 -39.10 -27.56
N THR A 21 -2.38 -38.89 -27.42
CA THR A 21 -1.77 -38.73 -26.09
C THR A 21 -0.46 -37.92 -26.10
N ASN A 22 -0.37 -36.98 -25.14
CA ASN A 22 0.85 -36.30 -24.67
C ASN A 22 1.44 -35.11 -25.47
N ILE A 23 0.63 -34.08 -25.69
CA ILE A 23 1.14 -32.69 -25.65
C ILE A 23 0.78 -32.07 -24.28
N THR A 24 1.36 -32.62 -23.22
CA THR A 24 1.48 -31.95 -21.90
C THR A 24 2.95 -31.65 -21.64
N GLY A 25 3.57 -30.96 -22.60
CA GLY A 25 4.83 -30.27 -22.33
C GLY A 25 4.56 -29.20 -21.28
N ARG A 26 4.86 -29.52 -20.02
CA ARG A 26 5.08 -28.51 -18.97
C ARG A 26 6.03 -27.48 -19.57
N TRP A 27 5.54 -26.27 -19.76
CA TRP A 27 6.40 -25.12 -19.92
C TRP A 27 7.11 -24.97 -18.59
N ASP A 28 8.29 -25.59 -18.43
CA ASP A 28 9.15 -25.33 -17.29
C ASP A 28 9.53 -23.85 -17.38
N GLU A 29 8.88 -23.02 -16.56
CA GLU A 29 9.24 -21.62 -16.40
C GLU A 29 10.74 -21.55 -16.06
N PRO A 30 11.53 -20.68 -16.72
CA PRO A 30 12.93 -20.52 -16.37
C PRO A 30 13.02 -20.15 -14.89
N ALA A 31 13.73 -20.94 -14.10
CA ALA A 31 13.90 -20.74 -12.67
C ALA A 31 14.58 -19.38 -12.43
N TYR A 32 13.77 -18.34 -12.24
CA TYR A 32 14.26 -17.01 -11.86
C TYR A 32 14.89 -17.11 -10.48
N ARG A 33 16.11 -16.55 -10.34
CA ARG A 33 16.73 -16.39 -9.02
C ARG A 33 15.81 -15.52 -8.18
N LYS A 34 15.40 -16.03 -7.01
CA LYS A 34 14.58 -15.28 -6.05
C LYS A 34 15.36 -14.08 -5.50
N VAL A 35 14.63 -12.99 -5.24
CA VAL A 35 15.16 -11.77 -4.63
C VAL A 35 15.24 -11.98 -3.12
N ARG A 36 16.43 -11.85 -2.55
CA ARG A 36 16.63 -11.99 -1.09
C ARG A 36 16.34 -10.68 -0.39
N LEU A 37 15.27 -10.66 0.38
CA LEU A 37 14.80 -9.51 1.16
C LEU A 37 15.19 -9.68 2.63
N LEU A 38 16.02 -8.77 3.15
CA LEU A 38 16.33 -8.68 4.57
C LEU A 38 15.49 -7.59 5.23
N ILE A 39 14.70 -7.95 6.24
CA ILE A 39 13.92 -7.01 7.05
C ILE A 39 14.58 -6.90 8.42
N THR A 40 15.06 -5.71 8.78
CA THR A 40 15.57 -5.46 10.14
C THR A 40 14.52 -4.72 10.97
N GLY A 41 14.45 -5.02 12.26
CA GLY A 41 13.37 -4.50 13.12
C GLY A 41 12.05 -5.24 12.90
N ALA A 42 12.12 -6.50 12.47
CA ALA A 42 10.96 -7.32 12.12
C ALA A 42 10.01 -7.53 13.32
N SER A 43 10.52 -7.54 14.56
CA SER A 43 9.70 -7.58 15.78
C SER A 43 9.08 -6.23 16.19
N GLY A 44 9.37 -5.15 15.45
CA GLY A 44 8.80 -3.81 15.65
C GLY A 44 7.31 -3.73 15.33
N PHE A 45 6.70 -2.57 15.56
CA PHE A 45 5.31 -2.32 15.21
C PHE A 45 5.09 -2.50 13.69
N VAL A 46 5.75 -1.68 12.88
CA VAL A 46 5.72 -1.79 11.40
C VAL A 46 6.24 -3.14 10.93
N GLY A 47 7.32 -3.65 11.54
CA GLY A 47 7.94 -4.91 11.15
C GLY A 47 6.97 -6.09 11.21
N GLN A 48 6.19 -6.22 12.29
CA GLN A 48 5.21 -7.31 12.41
C GLN A 48 4.10 -7.19 11.37
N HIS A 49 3.59 -5.98 11.12
CA HIS A 49 2.59 -5.72 10.07
C HIS A 49 3.12 -6.06 8.67
N LEU A 50 4.35 -5.62 8.35
CA LEU A 50 5.00 -5.91 7.08
C LEU A 50 5.23 -7.41 6.90
N CYS A 51 5.75 -8.08 7.93
CA CYS A 51 6.00 -9.52 7.95
C CYS A 51 4.72 -10.32 7.68
N THR A 52 3.62 -9.98 8.35
CA THR A 52 2.32 -10.61 8.11
C THR A 52 1.82 -10.34 6.70
N ALA A 53 1.86 -9.09 6.24
CA ALA A 53 1.41 -8.73 4.89
C ALA A 53 2.20 -9.47 3.80
N LEU A 54 3.54 -9.53 3.91
CA LEU A 54 4.39 -10.24 2.95
C LEU A 54 4.04 -11.72 2.88
N HIS A 55 3.82 -12.35 4.03
CA HIS A 55 3.43 -13.75 4.08
C HIS A 55 2.11 -13.99 3.33
N MET A 56 1.11 -13.12 3.51
CA MET A 56 -0.19 -13.21 2.85
C MET A 56 -0.12 -13.03 1.32
N THR A 57 0.92 -12.36 0.80
CA THR A 57 1.08 -12.22 -0.67
C THR A 57 1.46 -13.53 -1.36
N HIS A 58 2.06 -14.48 -0.64
CA HIS A 58 2.65 -15.70 -1.20
C HIS A 58 3.57 -15.45 -2.41
N ASP A 59 4.27 -14.31 -2.47
CA ASP A 59 5.14 -13.98 -3.59
C ASP A 59 6.36 -14.89 -3.63
N GLN A 60 6.29 -15.92 -4.50
CA GLN A 60 7.35 -16.92 -4.66
C GLN A 60 8.66 -16.34 -5.21
N ARG A 61 8.67 -15.10 -5.68
CA ARG A 61 9.87 -14.40 -6.16
C ARG A 61 10.72 -13.88 -5.00
N LEU A 62 10.18 -13.79 -3.79
CA LEU A 62 10.89 -13.27 -2.62
C LEU A 62 11.39 -14.40 -1.70
N GLU A 63 12.66 -14.30 -1.30
CA GLU A 63 13.22 -15.02 -0.16
C GLU A 63 13.31 -14.06 1.02
N ILE A 64 12.38 -14.21 1.98
CA ILE A 64 12.23 -13.26 3.08
C ILE A 64 13.06 -13.73 4.28
N HIS A 65 13.96 -12.88 4.75
CA HIS A 65 14.78 -13.06 5.94
C HIS A 65 14.44 -11.97 6.96
N ALA A 66 13.96 -12.38 8.13
CA ALA A 66 13.58 -11.48 9.21
C ALA A 66 14.69 -11.41 10.27
N ALA A 67 15.13 -10.20 10.57
CA ALA A 67 16.09 -9.90 11.63
C ALA A 67 15.44 -9.06 12.73
N TYR A 68 15.59 -9.50 13.97
CA TYR A 68 14.92 -8.91 15.12
C TYR A 68 15.86 -8.75 16.32
N GLY A 69 15.54 -7.79 17.19
CA GLY A 69 16.27 -7.59 18.44
C GLY A 69 15.71 -8.49 19.55
N ALA A 70 15.41 -7.92 20.71
CA ALA A 70 14.78 -8.67 21.81
C ALA A 70 13.26 -8.74 21.65
N LEU A 71 12.74 -9.92 21.27
CA LEU A 71 11.33 -10.31 21.46
C LEU A 71 11.19 -11.84 21.45
N ASP A 72 11.05 -12.43 22.63
CA ASP A 72 11.11 -13.89 22.82
C ASP A 72 10.02 -14.67 22.06
N THR A 73 8.85 -14.07 21.84
CA THR A 73 7.75 -14.74 21.12
C THR A 73 7.85 -14.61 19.60
N PHE A 74 8.76 -13.77 19.09
CA PHE A 74 8.73 -13.39 17.68
C PHE A 74 8.96 -14.55 16.72
N GLU A 75 9.95 -15.41 17.00
CA GLU A 75 10.23 -16.57 16.13
C GLU A 75 9.03 -17.52 16.09
N ALA A 76 8.43 -17.81 17.25
CA ALA A 76 7.26 -18.68 17.35
C ALA A 76 5.98 -18.07 16.74
N ASP A 77 5.91 -16.75 16.57
CA ASP A 77 4.78 -16.06 15.90
C ASP A 77 4.94 -16.05 14.36
N MET A 78 6.17 -16.33 13.90
CA MET A 78 6.58 -16.25 12.49
C MET A 78 7.02 -17.60 11.91
N ASP A 79 6.85 -18.68 12.66
CA ASP A 79 7.16 -20.04 12.23
C ASP A 79 6.46 -20.36 10.90
N ASP A 80 7.15 -21.05 10.00
CA ASP A 80 6.77 -21.33 8.60
C ASP A 80 6.53 -20.13 7.66
N LYS A 81 6.66 -18.87 8.11
CA LYS A 81 6.40 -17.69 7.25
C LYS A 81 7.60 -17.20 6.45
N PHE A 82 8.81 -17.47 6.92
CA PHE A 82 10.06 -16.89 6.38
C PHE A 82 11.13 -17.95 6.17
N VAL A 83 12.10 -17.63 5.30
CA VAL A 83 13.28 -18.48 5.07
C VAL A 83 14.15 -18.54 6.32
N SER A 84 14.26 -17.43 7.05
CA SER A 84 14.92 -17.41 8.34
C SER A 84 14.44 -16.27 9.22
N CYS A 85 14.29 -16.53 10.52
CA CYS A 85 14.28 -15.54 11.57
C CYS A 85 15.67 -15.53 12.26
N THR A 86 16.22 -14.37 12.57
CA THR A 86 17.54 -14.27 13.22
C THR A 86 17.56 -13.14 14.24
N ALA A 87 17.83 -13.49 15.50
CA ALA A 87 18.13 -12.52 16.54
C ALA A 87 19.47 -11.83 16.22
N VAL A 88 19.48 -10.50 16.23
CA VAL A 88 20.66 -9.68 15.97
C VAL A 88 20.63 -8.42 16.84
N ASP A 89 21.72 -8.14 17.56
CA ASP A 89 21.94 -6.80 18.10
C ASP A 89 22.60 -5.94 17.01
N LEU A 90 21.86 -4.95 16.49
CA LEU A 90 22.39 -4.04 15.46
C LEU A 90 23.53 -3.15 15.97
N ALA A 91 23.71 -3.02 17.29
CA ALA A 91 24.88 -2.37 17.87
C ALA A 91 26.15 -3.25 17.82
N ASP A 92 26.02 -4.55 17.54
CA ASP A 92 27.14 -5.47 17.41
C ASP A 92 27.51 -5.68 15.93
N SER A 93 28.56 -4.99 15.49
CA SER A 93 29.06 -5.06 14.12
C SER A 93 29.39 -6.49 13.64
N SER A 94 29.82 -7.38 14.55
CA SER A 94 30.18 -8.76 14.20
C SER A 94 28.95 -9.60 13.87
N GLN A 95 27.87 -9.43 14.64
CA GLN A 95 26.58 -10.08 14.37
C GLN A 95 25.95 -9.55 13.09
N VAL A 96 26.04 -8.23 12.85
CA VAL A 96 25.58 -7.60 11.62
C VAL A 96 26.33 -8.15 10.40
N GLN A 97 27.66 -8.25 10.48
CA GLN A 97 28.46 -8.81 9.40
C GLN A 97 28.10 -10.27 9.12
N ALA A 98 27.94 -11.09 10.17
CA ALA A 98 27.54 -12.49 10.02
C ALA A 98 26.15 -12.63 9.38
N LEU A 99 25.19 -11.77 9.77
CA LEU A 99 23.85 -11.72 9.17
C LEU A 99 23.92 -11.39 7.67
N VAL A 100 24.66 -10.35 7.29
CA VAL A 100 24.79 -9.94 5.88
C VAL A 100 25.50 -11.01 5.06
N GLN A 101 26.52 -11.67 5.59
CA GLN A 101 27.19 -12.79 4.90
C GLN A 101 26.23 -13.97 4.69
N LYS A 102 25.49 -14.36 5.74
CA LYS A 102 24.52 -15.46 5.71
C LYS A 102 23.41 -15.21 4.69
N VAL A 103 22.84 -14.01 4.68
CA VAL A 103 21.68 -13.67 3.84
C VAL A 103 22.10 -13.23 2.43
N SER A 104 23.19 -12.47 2.32
CA SER A 104 23.62 -11.81 1.08
C SER A 104 22.47 -11.04 0.38
N PRO A 105 21.84 -10.07 1.05
CA PRO A 105 20.57 -9.49 0.60
C PRO A 105 20.68 -8.70 -0.70
N ASP A 106 19.69 -8.89 -1.57
CA ASP A 106 19.49 -8.08 -2.77
C ASP A 106 18.73 -6.78 -2.42
N VAL A 107 17.82 -6.86 -1.43
CA VAL A 107 17.05 -5.74 -0.90
C VAL A 107 17.09 -5.73 0.63
N VAL A 108 17.23 -4.56 1.24
CA VAL A 108 17.11 -4.37 2.69
C VAL A 108 15.97 -3.42 2.99
N VAL A 109 15.04 -3.82 3.86
CA VAL A 109 14.04 -2.95 4.48
C VAL A 109 14.43 -2.74 5.94
N HIS A 110 14.80 -1.51 6.28
CA HIS A 110 15.29 -1.18 7.62
C HIS A 110 14.26 -0.44 8.45
N LEU A 111 13.68 -1.15 9.42
CA LEU A 111 12.62 -0.67 10.32
C LEU A 111 13.08 -0.62 11.78
N ALA A 112 14.29 -1.08 12.08
CA ALA A 112 14.82 -1.04 13.44
C ALA A 112 15.09 0.41 13.85
N ALA A 113 14.68 0.76 15.06
CA ALA A 113 14.98 2.06 15.66
C ALA A 113 14.81 2.01 17.17
N VAL A 114 15.62 2.80 17.88
CA VAL A 114 15.24 3.36 19.17
C VAL A 114 14.41 4.61 18.86
N SER A 115 13.08 4.46 18.83
CA SER A 115 12.16 5.50 18.33
C SER A 115 11.72 6.53 19.38
N SER A 116 12.12 6.36 20.64
CA SER A 116 11.84 7.33 21.71
C SER A 116 12.96 8.36 21.79
N PRO A 117 12.68 9.66 21.53
CA PRO A 117 13.69 10.71 21.69
C PRO A 117 14.26 10.76 23.12
N VAL A 118 13.41 10.54 24.13
CA VAL A 118 13.84 10.46 25.54
C VAL A 118 14.81 9.30 25.77
N ALA A 119 14.58 8.13 25.15
CA ALA A 119 15.51 7.02 25.25
C ALA A 119 16.84 7.32 24.53
N CYS A 120 16.79 8.03 23.40
CA CYS A 120 17.99 8.43 22.66
C CYS A 120 18.89 9.36 23.47
N GLU A 121 18.32 10.34 24.19
CA GLU A 121 19.11 11.22 25.05
C GLU A 121 19.66 10.50 26.29
N LYS A 122 18.92 9.51 26.85
CA LYS A 122 19.36 8.73 28.01
C LYS A 122 20.43 7.69 27.68
N SER A 123 20.42 7.14 26.46
CA SER A 123 21.40 6.15 26.02
C SER A 123 21.92 6.47 24.60
N PRO A 124 22.71 7.57 24.47
CA PRO A 124 23.26 8.06 23.21
C PRO A 124 23.93 7.02 22.34
N GLU A 125 24.94 6.33 22.87
CA GLU A 125 25.83 5.44 22.12
C GLU A 125 25.06 4.26 21.53
N ARG A 126 24.22 3.60 22.35
CA ARG A 126 23.39 2.48 21.90
C ARG A 126 22.33 2.94 20.89
N SER A 127 21.72 4.10 21.12
CA SER A 127 20.66 4.60 20.24
C SER A 127 21.21 5.03 18.88
N ASP A 128 22.39 5.65 18.85
CA ASP A 128 23.07 5.99 17.62
C ASP A 128 23.48 4.75 16.84
N ALA A 129 24.06 3.73 17.50
CA ALA A 129 24.44 2.49 16.84
C ALA A 129 23.25 1.78 16.17
N ILE A 130 22.06 1.84 16.77
CA ILE A 130 20.84 1.24 16.21
C ILE A 130 20.20 2.14 15.14
N ASN A 131 20.11 3.45 15.38
CA ASN A 131 19.44 4.40 14.48
C ASN A 131 20.31 4.81 13.27
N GLN A 132 21.63 4.62 13.37
CA GLN A 132 22.63 4.79 12.32
C GLN A 132 23.39 3.47 12.11
N PRO A 133 22.77 2.45 11.48
CA PRO A 133 23.37 1.13 11.33
C PRO A 133 24.47 1.14 10.24
N LEU A 134 25.56 1.89 10.46
CA LEU A 134 26.67 2.05 9.51
C LEU A 134 27.35 0.72 9.21
N ALA A 135 27.52 -0.15 10.21
CA ALA A 135 28.07 -1.49 10.02
C ALA A 135 27.22 -2.34 9.05
N LEU A 136 25.89 -2.17 9.07
CA LEU A 136 25.01 -2.83 8.10
C LEU A 136 25.25 -2.26 6.72
N LEU A 137 25.23 -0.93 6.58
CA LEU A 137 25.45 -0.26 5.30
C LEU A 137 26.81 -0.60 4.67
N GLU A 138 27.87 -0.69 5.47
CA GLU A 138 29.24 -1.01 5.05
C GLU A 138 29.40 -2.47 4.61
N ALA A 139 28.67 -3.40 5.25
CA ALA A 139 28.72 -4.81 4.90
C ALA A 139 27.96 -5.15 3.60
N LEU A 140 27.11 -4.25 3.11
CA LEU A 140 26.27 -4.49 1.94
C LEU A 140 27.02 -4.33 0.61
N PRO A 141 26.74 -5.20 -0.39
CA PRO A 141 27.14 -4.96 -1.77
C PRO A 141 26.60 -3.62 -2.29
N LYS A 142 27.36 -2.96 -3.17
CA LYS A 142 26.93 -1.69 -3.81
C LYS A 142 25.70 -1.82 -4.72
N SER A 143 25.34 -3.05 -5.09
CA SER A 143 24.13 -3.35 -5.85
C SER A 143 22.87 -3.51 -5.00
N THR A 144 22.99 -3.55 -3.66
CA THR A 144 21.83 -3.73 -2.78
C THR A 144 20.94 -2.49 -2.81
N VAL A 145 19.63 -2.72 -2.91
CA VAL A 145 18.62 -1.67 -2.76
C VAL A 145 18.22 -1.56 -1.30
N PHE A 146 18.23 -0.34 -0.76
CA PHE A 146 17.89 -0.11 0.64
C PHE A 146 16.64 0.76 0.76
N VAL A 147 15.66 0.30 1.55
CA VAL A 147 14.47 1.07 1.93
C VAL A 147 14.58 1.39 3.41
N PHE A 148 14.84 2.66 3.72
CA PHE A 148 15.05 3.15 5.07
C PHE A 148 13.82 3.88 5.59
N LEU A 149 13.24 3.39 6.69
CA LEU A 149 12.18 4.11 7.39
C LEU A 149 12.81 5.21 8.27
N SER A 150 12.73 6.45 7.81
CA SER A 150 13.17 7.64 8.53
C SER A 150 12.02 8.29 9.30
N THR A 151 12.13 9.56 9.67
CA THR A 151 11.21 10.27 10.56
C THR A 151 10.99 11.72 10.15
N ASP A 152 9.81 12.25 10.44
CA ASP A 152 9.49 13.68 10.46
C ASP A 152 10.33 14.50 11.46
N GLN A 153 10.87 13.88 12.52
CA GLN A 153 11.71 14.54 13.55
C GLN A 153 13.03 15.08 13.01
N VAL A 154 13.31 14.91 11.72
CA VAL A 154 14.40 15.59 11.01
C VAL A 154 14.12 17.08 10.78
N TYR A 155 12.88 17.53 10.91
CA TYR A 155 12.48 18.93 10.73
C TYR A 155 12.52 19.71 12.06
N ASP A 156 12.78 21.03 11.97
CA ASP A 156 12.89 21.93 13.12
C ASP A 156 11.53 22.27 13.74
N GLY A 157 10.49 22.31 12.92
CA GLY A 157 9.11 22.50 13.39
C GLY A 157 8.57 23.91 13.30
N ASP A 158 9.28 24.83 12.64
CA ASP A 158 8.94 26.25 12.62
C ASP A 158 7.87 26.60 11.58
N LYS A 159 7.73 25.79 10.52
CA LYS A 159 6.83 26.08 9.37
C LYS A 159 5.60 25.19 9.25
N GLY A 160 5.70 23.92 9.60
CA GLY A 160 4.74 22.90 9.18
C GLY A 160 4.73 22.67 7.67
N HIS A 161 3.93 21.69 7.23
CA HIS A 161 3.75 21.30 5.83
C HIS A 161 5.08 21.18 5.04
N TYR A 162 6.08 20.52 5.63
CA TYR A 162 7.38 20.35 5.00
C TYR A 162 7.27 19.57 3.70
N GLU A 163 7.85 20.11 2.63
CA GLU A 163 8.08 19.40 1.37
C GLU A 163 9.31 18.48 1.48
N ASN A 164 9.44 17.52 0.56
CA ASN A 164 10.55 16.56 0.54
C ASN A 164 11.93 17.23 0.51
N ALA A 165 12.05 18.34 -0.22
CA ALA A 165 13.29 19.10 -0.40
C ALA A 165 13.57 20.10 0.73
N ALA A 166 12.68 20.21 1.73
CA ALA A 166 12.87 21.14 2.82
C ALA A 166 14.12 20.78 3.65
N ALA A 167 14.79 21.82 4.16
CA ALA A 167 16.00 21.66 4.96
C ALA A 167 15.70 20.88 6.25
N ALA A 168 16.43 19.78 6.46
CA ALA A 168 16.35 19.00 7.67
C ALA A 168 17.25 19.62 8.77
N ARG A 169 16.65 19.98 9.90
CA ARG A 169 17.26 20.62 11.07
C ARG A 169 16.68 20.01 12.36
N PRO A 170 17.09 18.80 12.73
CA PRO A 170 16.50 18.08 13.85
C PRO A 170 16.77 18.79 15.18
N LEU A 171 15.77 18.81 16.07
CA LEU A 171 15.88 19.39 17.41
C LEU A 171 16.35 18.40 18.49
N ASN A 172 16.36 17.11 18.20
CA ASN A 172 16.72 16.06 19.16
C ASN A 172 17.65 15.02 18.54
N ARG A 173 18.32 14.24 19.40
CA ARG A 173 19.27 13.22 18.97
C ARG A 173 18.65 12.16 18.06
N TYR A 174 17.39 11.79 18.31
CA TYR A 174 16.70 10.82 17.45
C TYR A 174 16.62 11.30 16.00
N GLY A 175 16.12 12.52 15.78
CA GLY A 175 16.07 13.13 14.45
C GLY A 175 17.46 13.30 13.83
N ALA A 176 18.45 13.72 14.62
CA ALA A 176 19.84 13.87 14.18
C ALA A 176 20.46 12.56 13.70
N ALA A 177 20.24 11.47 14.44
CA ALA A 177 20.72 10.15 14.08
C ALA A 177 20.09 9.63 12.79
N LYS A 178 18.75 9.76 12.64
CA LYS A 178 18.06 9.34 11.42
C LYS A 178 18.52 10.13 10.20
N LEU A 179 18.68 11.45 10.32
CA LEU A 179 19.21 12.30 9.25
C LEU A 179 20.65 11.96 8.88
N ALA A 180 21.51 11.69 9.88
CA ALA A 180 22.89 11.28 9.62
C ALA A 180 22.96 9.99 8.79
N PHE A 181 22.09 9.02 9.10
CA PHE A 181 22.01 7.79 8.31
C PHE A 181 21.40 7.99 6.93
N GLU A 182 20.38 8.85 6.76
CA GLU A 182 19.89 9.22 5.42
C GLU A 182 21.05 9.67 4.53
N ASN A 183 21.88 10.59 5.03
CA ASN A 183 23.02 11.12 4.29
C ASN A 183 24.05 10.04 3.95
N ALA A 184 24.41 9.19 4.93
CA ALA A 184 25.35 8.10 4.72
C ALA A 184 24.84 7.06 3.71
N LEU A 185 23.54 6.73 3.79
CA LEU A 185 22.88 5.79 2.90
C LEU A 185 22.94 6.29 1.45
N HIS A 186 22.49 7.52 1.19
CA HIS A 186 22.45 8.07 -0.17
C HIS A 186 23.84 8.32 -0.76
N ALA A 187 24.86 8.57 0.09
CA ALA A 187 26.25 8.60 -0.34
C ALA A 187 26.78 7.21 -0.73
N SER A 188 26.32 6.15 -0.08
CA SER A 188 26.86 4.80 -0.23
C SER A 188 26.11 3.93 -1.25
N LEU A 189 24.79 4.10 -1.33
CA LEU A 189 23.84 3.33 -2.16
C LEU A 189 22.82 4.29 -2.81
N PRO A 190 23.18 5.03 -3.87
CA PRO A 190 22.34 6.09 -4.46
C PRO A 190 21.01 5.61 -5.05
N ALA A 191 20.84 4.30 -5.30
CA ALA A 191 19.59 3.69 -5.79
C ALA A 191 18.59 3.35 -4.65
N SER A 192 18.85 3.85 -3.44
CA SER A 192 18.05 3.58 -2.24
C SER A 192 16.96 4.63 -2.02
N MET A 193 16.02 4.31 -1.14
CA MET A 193 14.90 5.16 -0.78
C MET A 193 14.83 5.37 0.73
N SER A 194 14.61 6.61 1.16
CA SER A 194 14.30 6.94 2.55
C SER A 194 12.88 7.49 2.65
N LEU A 195 12.07 6.89 3.51
CA LEU A 195 10.69 7.28 3.77
C LEU A 195 10.63 7.99 5.13
N ARG A 196 10.51 9.32 5.14
CA ARG A 196 10.34 10.13 6.36
C ARG A 196 8.92 9.96 6.88
N SER A 197 8.75 9.04 7.82
CA SER A 197 7.45 8.73 8.41
C SER A 197 7.08 9.73 9.51
N SER A 198 5.79 10.06 9.57
CA SER A 198 5.20 10.66 10.76
C SER A 198 4.89 9.60 11.83
N LEU A 199 4.23 10.00 12.92
CA LEU A 199 3.65 9.10 13.91
C LEU A 199 2.75 8.05 13.23
N ILE A 200 3.14 6.79 13.34
CA ILE A 200 2.44 5.66 12.72
C ILE A 200 1.31 5.18 13.65
N LEU A 201 0.09 5.14 13.11
CA LEU A 201 -1.11 4.65 13.76
C LEU A 201 -1.57 3.33 13.12
N GLY A 202 -2.19 2.46 13.91
CA GLY A 202 -2.56 1.14 13.45
C GLY A 202 -3.27 0.30 14.52
N PRO A 203 -3.78 -0.88 14.14
CA PRO A 203 -4.24 -1.85 15.10
C PRO A 203 -3.04 -2.40 15.90
N ARG A 204 -3.32 -3.16 16.96
CA ARG A 204 -2.27 -3.92 17.65
C ARG A 204 -1.58 -4.88 16.68
N THR A 205 -0.31 -5.17 16.93
CA THR A 205 0.43 -6.14 16.11
C THR A 205 -0.18 -7.56 16.20
N PRO A 206 -0.12 -8.35 15.11
CA PRO A 206 -0.80 -9.65 14.99
C PRO A 206 -0.16 -10.80 15.79
N GLY A 207 1.03 -10.58 16.38
CA GLY A 207 1.73 -11.58 17.21
C GLY A 207 1.24 -11.64 18.67
N ARG A 208 1.81 -12.57 19.44
CA ARG A 208 1.55 -12.72 20.89
C ARG A 208 1.95 -11.47 21.66
N CYS A 209 3.00 -10.78 21.21
CA CYS A 209 3.36 -9.47 21.70
C CYS A 209 2.56 -8.40 20.96
N ARG A 210 1.49 -7.90 21.60
CA ARG A 210 0.61 -6.87 21.05
C ARG A 210 1.16 -5.47 21.30
N LYS A 211 2.16 -5.06 20.51
CA LYS A 211 2.59 -3.66 20.47
C LYS A 211 1.42 -2.79 20.04
N GLN A 212 1.36 -1.60 20.62
CA GLN A 212 0.21 -0.72 20.49
C GLN A 212 0.61 0.64 19.93
N SER A 213 -0.29 1.23 19.15
CA SER A 213 -0.15 2.59 18.64
C SER A 213 -0.79 3.59 19.59
N PHE A 214 -0.73 4.88 19.24
CA PHE A 214 -1.37 5.94 20.02
C PHE A 214 -2.91 5.81 20.06
N ILE A 215 -3.52 5.10 19.11
CA ILE A 215 -4.96 4.81 19.13
C ILE A 215 -5.32 4.01 20.38
N GLN A 216 -4.67 2.86 20.59
CA GLN A 216 -4.95 2.01 21.76
C GLN A 216 -4.63 2.69 23.09
N PHE A 217 -3.61 3.57 23.13
CA PHE A 217 -3.37 4.40 24.31
C PHE A 217 -4.58 5.30 24.61
N CYS A 218 -5.16 5.94 23.59
CA CYS A 218 -6.38 6.73 23.77
C CYS A 218 -7.55 5.86 24.22
N GLU A 219 -7.74 4.68 23.61
CA GLU A 219 -8.81 3.74 24.00
C GLU A 219 -8.70 3.35 25.48
N GLU A 220 -7.52 2.92 25.93
CA GLU A 220 -7.25 2.53 27.31
C GLU A 220 -7.52 3.69 28.30
N ARG A 221 -7.19 4.92 27.91
CA ARG A 221 -7.40 6.11 28.75
C ARG A 221 -8.85 6.58 28.77
N LEU A 222 -9.56 6.42 27.66
CA LEU A 222 -10.93 6.93 27.51
C LEU A 222 -11.98 5.92 27.98
N GLU A 223 -11.71 4.61 27.87
CA GLU A 223 -12.61 3.54 28.30
C GLU A 223 -12.14 2.83 29.57
N GLY A 224 -10.83 2.62 29.71
CA GLY A 224 -10.24 1.83 30.79
C GLY A 224 -9.93 2.62 32.07
N ALA A 225 -9.91 3.96 32.02
CA ALA A 225 -9.76 4.78 33.21
C ALA A 225 -11.13 5.07 33.84
N GLN A 226 -11.20 4.94 35.17
CA GLN A 226 -12.34 5.12 36.07
C GLN A 226 -13.02 6.52 36.05
N GLY A 227 -12.98 7.25 34.94
CA GLY A 227 -13.47 8.62 34.82
C GLY A 227 -12.42 9.71 35.07
N GLU A 228 -11.13 9.37 35.09
CA GLU A 228 -10.06 10.35 35.34
C GLU A 228 -9.66 11.13 34.07
N PRO A 229 -9.62 12.48 34.12
CA PRO A 229 -9.13 13.31 33.02
C PRO A 229 -7.67 13.01 32.65
N THR A 230 -7.38 12.89 31.36
CA THR A 230 -6.03 12.65 30.82
C THR A 230 -5.56 13.85 29.99
N SER A 231 -4.35 14.33 30.28
CA SER A 231 -3.72 15.41 29.52
C SER A 231 -3.17 14.96 28.17
N PHE A 232 -3.50 15.68 27.12
CA PHE A 232 -3.02 15.49 25.76
C PHE A 232 -2.36 16.77 25.22
N ILE A 233 -1.19 16.63 24.59
CA ILE A 233 -0.46 17.78 24.01
C ILE A 233 -1.30 18.44 22.92
N SER A 234 -1.56 19.74 23.07
CA SER A 234 -2.46 20.52 22.22
C SER A 234 -1.76 21.44 21.20
N ASP A 235 -0.44 21.57 21.29
CA ASP A 235 0.38 22.53 20.53
C ASP A 235 1.57 21.86 19.81
N GLU A 236 1.47 20.54 19.58
CA GLU A 236 2.36 19.80 18.67
C GLU A 236 1.57 19.20 17.51
N TYR A 237 2.01 19.48 16.28
CA TYR A 237 1.33 19.08 15.05
C TYR A 237 2.16 18.06 14.27
N ARG A 238 1.48 17.05 13.73
CA ARG A 238 2.03 15.91 12.97
C ARG A 238 1.08 15.55 11.83
N SER A 239 1.61 14.95 10.77
CA SER A 239 0.80 14.33 9.70
C SER A 239 0.69 12.82 9.93
N VAL A 240 -0.05 12.36 10.95
CA VAL A 240 -0.08 10.94 11.37
C VAL A 240 -0.35 10.01 10.19
N VAL A 241 0.25 8.82 10.14
CA VAL A 241 0.18 7.91 8.98
C VAL A 241 -0.33 6.53 9.37
N TRP A 242 -1.13 5.89 8.50
CA TRP A 242 -1.64 4.54 8.74
C TRP A 242 -0.55 3.49 8.47
N VAL A 243 -0.44 2.49 9.35
CA VAL A 243 0.53 1.41 9.19
C VAL A 243 0.32 0.61 7.89
N GLY A 244 -0.92 0.50 7.41
CA GLY A 244 -1.20 -0.13 6.13
C GLY A 244 -0.67 0.66 4.93
N ASP A 245 -0.66 2.00 5.00
CA ASP A 245 -0.05 2.84 3.96
C ASP A 245 1.47 2.64 3.96
N VAL A 246 2.09 2.59 5.15
CA VAL A 246 3.53 2.35 5.31
C VAL A 246 3.92 1.00 4.70
N VAL A 247 3.17 -0.06 4.98
CA VAL A 247 3.43 -1.40 4.45
C VAL A 247 3.37 -1.42 2.92
N GLN A 248 2.37 -0.78 2.33
CA GLN A 248 2.26 -0.75 0.87
C GLN A 248 3.32 0.10 0.20
N LEU A 249 3.68 1.24 0.78
CA LEU A 249 4.75 2.07 0.25
C LEU A 249 6.08 1.31 0.28
N ILE A 250 6.29 0.46 1.29
CA ILE A 250 7.41 -0.49 1.30
C ILE A 250 7.27 -1.52 0.18
N PHE A 251 6.09 -2.11 -0.06
CA PHE A 251 5.85 -3.03 -1.18
C PHE A 251 6.15 -2.39 -2.54
N TRP A 252 5.62 -1.20 -2.77
CA TRP A 252 5.89 -0.41 -3.96
C TRP A 252 7.40 -0.13 -4.10
N ALA A 253 8.05 0.28 -3.02
CA ALA A 253 9.49 0.55 -3.02
C ALA A 253 10.31 -0.69 -3.39
N ILE A 254 10.06 -1.86 -2.77
CA ILE A 254 10.81 -3.10 -3.06
C ILE A 254 10.46 -3.71 -4.42
N SER A 255 9.28 -3.40 -4.98
CA SER A 255 8.84 -3.86 -6.31
C SER A 255 9.41 -3.05 -7.48
N GLY A 256 10.34 -2.12 -7.20
CA GLY A 256 11.00 -1.29 -8.21
C GLY A 256 10.77 0.21 -8.03
N GLY A 257 9.92 0.63 -7.08
CA GLY A 257 9.73 2.04 -6.75
C GLY A 257 11.02 2.69 -6.28
N ALA A 258 11.79 2.02 -5.42
CA ALA A 258 13.06 2.53 -4.90
C ALA A 258 14.12 2.67 -5.99
N THR A 259 14.22 1.71 -6.91
CA THR A 259 15.21 1.76 -8.00
C THR A 259 14.82 2.73 -9.11
N THR A 260 13.53 2.92 -9.35
CA THR A 260 13.01 3.85 -10.37
C THR A 260 13.04 5.30 -9.88
N TYR A 261 12.69 5.51 -8.60
CA TYR A 261 12.56 6.82 -7.98
C TYR A 261 13.36 6.90 -6.68
N PRO A 262 14.69 6.71 -6.71
CA PRO A 262 15.50 6.79 -5.49
C PRO A 262 15.44 8.19 -4.87
N GLY A 263 15.78 8.29 -3.59
CA GLY A 263 15.82 9.55 -2.87
C GLY A 263 15.06 9.55 -1.54
N VAL A 264 14.67 10.73 -1.10
CA VAL A 264 14.04 10.96 0.21
C VAL A 264 12.62 11.50 0.01
N TYR A 265 11.65 10.86 0.65
CA TYR A 265 10.23 11.20 0.50
C TYR A 265 9.54 11.28 1.85
N ASN A 266 8.70 12.30 2.04
CA ASN A 266 7.80 12.41 3.16
C ASN A 266 6.65 11.41 3.02
N MET A 267 6.28 10.79 4.14
CA MET A 267 5.25 9.77 4.25
C MET A 267 4.39 10.06 5.49
N GLY A 268 3.56 11.10 5.37
CA GLY A 268 2.57 11.51 6.35
C GLY A 268 1.15 11.36 5.83
N GLY A 269 0.18 11.31 6.74
CA GLY A 269 -1.24 11.38 6.40
C GLY A 269 -1.65 12.73 5.83
N PRO A 270 -2.91 12.84 5.36
CA PRO A 270 -3.38 14.03 4.65
C PRO A 270 -3.70 15.20 5.59
N GLU A 271 -3.76 14.96 6.90
CA GLU A 271 -4.24 15.91 7.90
C GLU A 271 -3.11 16.36 8.83
N ARG A 272 -3.08 17.66 9.13
CA ARG A 272 -2.23 18.24 10.18
C ARG A 272 -2.96 18.15 11.52
N LEU A 273 -2.45 17.33 12.44
CA LEU A 273 -3.19 16.89 13.64
C LEU A 273 -2.35 17.01 14.91
N THR A 274 -3.03 17.33 16.01
CA THR A 274 -2.50 17.26 17.38
C THR A 274 -2.83 15.92 18.05
N ARG A 275 -2.27 15.69 19.24
CA ARG A 275 -2.67 14.53 20.07
C ARG A 275 -4.12 14.63 20.54
N VAL A 276 -4.60 15.85 20.77
CA VAL A 276 -5.99 16.14 21.12
C VAL A 276 -6.93 15.74 19.98
N ASP A 277 -6.57 16.02 18.73
CA ASP A 277 -7.40 15.66 17.56
C ASP A 277 -7.56 14.15 17.42
N VAL A 278 -6.48 13.40 17.59
CA VAL A 278 -6.52 11.92 17.58
C VAL A 278 -7.37 11.40 18.74
N ALA A 279 -7.19 11.92 19.96
CA ALA A 279 -7.97 11.50 21.13
C ALA A 279 -9.47 11.78 20.96
N ASN A 280 -9.84 12.94 20.42
CA ASN A 280 -11.23 13.29 20.13
C ASN A 280 -11.84 12.35 19.08
N LYS A 281 -11.07 11.97 18.04
CA LYS A 281 -11.54 11.01 17.04
C LYS A 281 -11.76 9.62 17.65
N VAL A 282 -10.85 9.17 18.51
CA VAL A 282 -11.01 7.90 19.25
C VAL A 282 -12.24 7.96 20.15
N ALA A 283 -12.44 9.04 20.92
CA ALA A 283 -13.62 9.21 21.78
C ALA A 283 -14.94 9.08 21.01
N ALA A 284 -15.01 9.64 19.80
CA ALA A 284 -16.19 9.53 18.95
C ALA A 284 -16.49 8.09 18.52
N VAL A 285 -15.46 7.29 18.20
CA VAL A 285 -15.62 5.87 17.86
C VAL A 285 -15.92 5.01 19.08
N CYS A 286 -15.46 5.40 20.27
CA CYS A 286 -15.87 4.80 21.54
C CYS A 286 -17.29 5.19 21.99
N HIS A 287 -18.07 5.87 21.14
CA HIS A 287 -19.44 6.35 21.42
C HIS A 287 -19.55 7.23 22.67
N LEU A 288 -18.47 7.94 23.03
CA LEU A 288 -18.52 8.91 24.13
C LEU A 288 -19.31 10.14 23.70
N THR A 289 -20.20 10.61 24.57
CA THR A 289 -20.86 11.90 24.39
C THR A 289 -19.85 13.05 24.43
N ASN A 290 -20.16 14.17 23.79
CA ASN A 290 -19.32 15.38 23.85
C ASN A 290 -18.99 15.82 25.28
N ALA A 291 -19.93 15.65 26.21
CA ALA A 291 -19.73 15.96 27.63
C ALA A 291 -18.72 15.01 28.29
N GLN A 292 -18.77 13.71 27.99
CA GLN A 292 -17.79 12.74 28.48
C GLN A 292 -16.41 12.99 27.88
N ALA A 293 -16.32 13.19 26.56
CA ALA A 293 -15.07 13.47 25.87
C ALA A 293 -14.39 14.74 26.42
N SER A 294 -15.15 15.84 26.59
CA SER A 294 -14.62 17.10 27.13
C SER A 294 -14.14 16.99 28.57
N ARG A 295 -14.70 16.07 29.36
CA ARG A 295 -14.25 15.79 30.73
C ARG A 295 -12.96 14.97 30.75
N LEU A 296 -12.82 14.02 29.83
CA LEU A 296 -11.72 13.04 29.83
C LEU A 296 -10.48 13.51 29.06
N ILE A 297 -10.67 14.33 28.03
CA ILE A 297 -9.57 14.84 27.19
C ILE A 297 -9.25 16.24 27.67
N VAL A 298 -8.07 16.41 28.27
CA VAL A 298 -7.58 17.71 28.77
C VAL A 298 -6.50 18.25 27.81
N PRO A 299 -6.83 19.17 26.89
CA PRO A 299 -5.84 19.84 26.06
C PRO A 299 -4.84 20.56 26.97
N THR A 300 -3.56 20.23 26.81
CA THR A 300 -2.49 20.73 27.68
C THR A 300 -1.33 21.21 26.81
N PRO A 301 -0.83 22.45 27.00
CA PRO A 301 0.36 22.91 26.30
C PRO A 301 1.56 22.03 26.61
N LYS A 302 2.41 21.81 25.62
CA LYS A 302 3.62 20.99 25.77
C LYS A 302 4.50 21.44 26.92
N ALA A 303 4.63 22.75 27.14
CA ALA A 303 5.44 23.32 28.22
C ALA A 303 5.02 22.85 29.62
N SER A 304 3.79 22.34 29.78
CA SER A 304 3.29 21.77 31.03
C SER A 304 3.65 20.30 31.24
N PHE A 305 4.21 19.61 30.22
CA PHE A 305 4.68 18.24 30.37
C PHE A 305 6.15 18.21 30.83
N PRO A 306 6.52 17.32 31.76
CA PRO A 306 7.89 17.15 32.20
C PRO A 306 8.69 16.36 31.14
N THR A 307 8.94 16.96 29.98
CA THR A 307 9.78 16.37 28.93
C THR A 307 11.12 17.09 28.88
N ALA A 308 12.21 16.36 29.14
CA ALA A 308 13.57 16.88 29.09
C ALA A 308 14.14 17.00 27.66
N VAL A 309 13.36 16.58 26.64
CA VAL A 309 13.83 16.48 25.26
C VAL A 309 13.10 17.49 24.38
N ALA A 310 13.88 18.26 23.62
CA ALA A 310 13.33 19.19 22.64
C ALA A 310 12.50 18.41 21.59
N SER A 311 11.32 18.93 21.31
CA SER A 311 10.47 18.37 20.25
C SER A 311 9.92 19.54 19.42
N PRO A 312 9.75 19.35 18.12
CA PRO A 312 9.33 20.42 17.23
C PRO A 312 7.81 20.66 17.33
N ALA A 313 7.42 21.94 17.23
CA ALA A 313 6.02 22.37 17.37
C ALA A 313 5.16 21.89 16.20
N ASP A 314 5.64 22.02 14.96
CA ASP A 314 4.88 21.58 13.78
C ASP A 314 5.75 20.95 12.72
N ILE A 315 5.76 19.62 12.67
CA ILE A 315 6.43 18.83 11.64
C ILE A 315 5.43 18.08 10.76
N SER A 316 4.26 18.68 10.53
CA SER A 316 3.40 18.23 9.44
C SER A 316 4.15 18.26 8.11
N MET A 317 3.83 17.33 7.23
CA MET A 317 4.53 17.12 5.96
C MET A 317 3.55 17.10 4.79
N ASP A 318 4.02 17.57 3.64
CA ASP A 318 3.40 17.31 2.34
C ASP A 318 3.92 15.96 1.79
N SER A 319 3.00 15.05 1.48
CA SER A 319 3.28 13.73 0.92
C SER A 319 2.71 13.52 -0.49
N SER A 320 2.24 14.59 -1.14
CA SER A 320 1.61 14.54 -2.46
C SER A 320 2.52 13.95 -3.54
N MET A 321 3.83 14.25 -3.50
CA MET A 321 4.78 13.67 -4.45
C MET A 321 4.86 12.14 -4.32
N LEU A 322 4.91 11.61 -3.09
CA LEU A 322 4.99 10.17 -2.88
C LEU A 322 3.68 9.48 -3.28
N ALA A 323 2.54 10.09 -2.97
CA ALA A 323 1.23 9.60 -3.41
C ALA A 323 1.13 9.56 -4.94
N GLN A 324 1.58 10.62 -5.64
CA GLN A 324 1.57 10.67 -7.10
C GLN A 324 2.46 9.60 -7.75
N LEU A 325 3.64 9.35 -7.20
CA LEU A 325 4.58 8.36 -7.74
C LEU A 325 4.14 6.91 -7.49
N SER A 326 3.51 6.67 -6.33
CA SER A 326 3.12 5.33 -5.91
C SER A 326 1.69 4.95 -6.30
N GLY A 327 0.82 5.93 -6.53
CA GLY A 327 -0.63 5.72 -6.65
C GLY A 327 -1.31 5.39 -5.31
N ILE A 328 -0.61 5.54 -4.18
CA ILE A 328 -1.12 5.22 -2.84
C ILE A 328 -1.51 6.52 -2.14
N ASP A 329 -2.81 6.74 -1.99
CA ASP A 329 -3.34 7.88 -1.25
C ASP A 329 -3.21 7.66 0.26
N PRO A 330 -2.75 8.66 1.03
CA PRO A 330 -2.70 8.56 2.48
C PRO A 330 -4.09 8.37 3.11
N THR A 331 -4.21 7.38 3.99
CA THR A 331 -5.44 7.10 4.73
C THR A 331 -5.72 8.27 5.70
N PRO A 332 -6.93 8.83 5.74
CA PRO A 332 -7.30 9.87 6.70
C PRO A 332 -7.58 9.32 8.11
N LEU A 333 -7.41 10.16 9.15
CA LEU A 333 -7.47 9.78 10.57
C LEU A 333 -8.77 9.06 10.95
N HIS A 334 -9.90 9.54 10.45
CA HIS A 334 -11.20 8.90 10.75
C HIS A 334 -11.22 7.43 10.32
N SER A 335 -10.59 7.09 9.19
CA SER A 335 -10.51 5.71 8.67
C SER A 335 -9.52 4.90 9.48
N MET A 336 -8.40 5.50 9.91
CA MET A 336 -7.44 4.83 10.79
C MET A 336 -8.07 4.36 12.10
N VAL A 337 -8.85 5.23 12.76
CA VAL A 337 -9.51 4.91 14.04
C VAL A 337 -10.59 3.86 13.83
N ALA A 338 -11.41 4.03 12.80
CA ALA A 338 -12.41 3.06 12.34
C ALA A 338 -11.83 1.65 12.15
N LEU A 339 -10.72 1.52 11.42
CA LEU A 339 -10.06 0.24 11.15
C LEU A 339 -9.35 -0.35 12.38
N SER A 340 -9.02 0.47 13.37
CA SER A 340 -8.34 0.03 14.59
C SER A 340 -9.29 -0.63 15.60
N ARG A 341 -10.57 -0.23 15.59
CA ARG A 341 -11.66 -0.78 16.40
C ARG A 341 -12.73 -1.38 15.50
N PRO A 342 -12.55 -2.61 15.01
CA PRO A 342 -13.58 -3.20 14.22
C PRO A 342 -14.76 -3.59 15.10
N GLU A 343 -15.76 -2.73 15.11
CA GLU A 343 -17.12 -3.22 15.05
C GLU A 343 -17.30 -3.74 13.64
N ALA A 344 -17.58 -5.02 13.47
CA ALA A 344 -17.86 -5.57 12.16
C ALA A 344 -19.01 -4.75 11.54
N ARG A 345 -18.73 -4.11 10.40
CA ARG A 345 -19.65 -3.19 9.73
C ARG A 345 -19.72 -3.52 8.23
N PRO A 346 -20.84 -3.22 7.55
CA PRO A 346 -20.89 -3.38 6.10
C PRO A 346 -19.87 -2.48 5.40
N LEU A 347 -19.23 -2.97 4.35
CA LEU A 347 -18.41 -2.18 3.44
C LEU A 347 -19.13 -2.00 2.11
N ILE A 348 -19.50 -0.77 1.78
CA ILE A 348 -20.06 -0.44 0.47
C ILE A 348 -18.89 -0.19 -0.49
N VAL A 349 -18.80 -0.97 -1.55
CA VAL A 349 -17.80 -0.81 -2.60
C VAL A 349 -18.48 -0.22 -3.83
N GLN A 350 -18.21 1.05 -4.13
CA GLN A 350 -18.66 1.66 -5.37
C GLN A 350 -17.59 1.49 -6.45
N LEU A 351 -17.89 0.69 -7.47
CA LEU A 351 -17.10 0.68 -8.70
C LEU A 351 -17.42 1.97 -9.48
N GLY A 352 -16.47 2.53 -10.22
CA GLY A 352 -16.57 3.80 -10.94
C GLY A 352 -16.07 5.00 -10.14
N SER A 353 -15.03 5.68 -10.63
CA SER A 353 -14.59 6.96 -10.07
C SER A 353 -15.57 8.09 -10.42
N THR A 354 -15.69 9.08 -9.53
CA THR A 354 -16.53 10.27 -9.71
C THR A 354 -15.74 11.39 -10.41
N ASN A 355 -15.22 11.13 -11.61
CA ASN A 355 -14.23 12.02 -12.21
C ASN A 355 -14.53 12.41 -13.66
N ASP A 356 -15.05 13.63 -13.86
CA ASP A 356 -15.06 14.31 -15.15
C ASP A 356 -14.78 15.83 -14.96
N GLU A 357 -13.78 16.38 -15.67
CA GLU A 357 -13.46 17.82 -15.69
C GLU A 357 -14.40 18.60 -16.64
N ALA A 358 -15.41 17.95 -17.22
CA ALA A 358 -16.33 18.53 -18.19
C ALA A 358 -17.69 18.95 -17.60
N GLY A 359 -17.99 18.58 -16.34
CA GLY A 359 -19.31 18.81 -15.73
C GLY A 359 -20.41 17.91 -16.28
N VAL A 360 -20.05 16.83 -16.97
CA VAL A 360 -20.90 15.75 -17.45
C VAL A 360 -20.56 14.47 -16.68
N VAL A 361 -21.17 14.33 -15.49
CA VAL A 361 -21.15 13.06 -14.76
C VAL A 361 -21.86 12.02 -15.61
N ASP A 362 -21.16 10.95 -15.97
CA ASP A 362 -21.76 9.75 -16.57
C ASP A 362 -23.01 9.37 -15.76
N GLY A 363 -24.16 9.27 -16.43
CA GLY A 363 -25.41 8.96 -15.73
C GLY A 363 -25.31 7.64 -14.95
N ASP A 364 -24.46 6.73 -15.40
CA ASP A 364 -24.14 5.46 -14.74
C ASP A 364 -23.37 5.66 -13.41
N VAL A 365 -22.39 6.56 -13.37
CA VAL A 365 -21.63 6.89 -12.16
C VAL A 365 -22.50 7.67 -11.16
N ARG A 366 -23.37 8.56 -11.67
CA ARG A 366 -24.33 9.29 -10.83
C ARG A 366 -25.33 8.34 -10.18
N ALA A 367 -25.87 7.38 -10.93
CA ALA A 367 -26.80 6.39 -10.42
C ALA A 367 -26.17 5.55 -9.30
N ARG A 368 -24.94 5.06 -9.49
CA ARG A 368 -24.19 4.33 -8.47
C ARG A 368 -23.93 5.18 -7.22
N SER A 369 -23.55 6.44 -7.40
CA SER A 369 -23.28 7.37 -6.30
C SER A 369 -24.54 7.68 -5.46
N MET A 370 -25.69 7.87 -6.12
CA MET A 370 -26.98 8.05 -5.44
C MET A 370 -27.34 6.81 -4.64
N ARG A 371 -27.16 5.61 -5.22
CA ARG A 371 -27.41 4.36 -4.53
C ARG A 371 -26.51 4.15 -3.31
N THR A 372 -25.22 4.45 -3.44
CA THR A 372 -24.26 4.42 -2.32
C THR A 372 -24.70 5.38 -1.19
N LYS A 373 -25.25 6.55 -1.52
CA LYS A 373 -25.79 7.49 -0.52
C LYS A 373 -27.02 6.92 0.20
N GLU A 374 -27.98 6.32 -0.51
CA GLU A 374 -29.14 5.66 0.09
C GLU A 374 -28.72 4.50 1.01
N LEU A 375 -27.72 3.71 0.59
CA LEU A 375 -27.16 2.64 1.41
C LEU A 375 -26.51 3.20 2.68
N LEU A 376 -25.79 4.31 2.60
CA LEU A 376 -25.24 4.97 3.80
C LEU A 376 -26.32 5.49 4.76
N GLU A 377 -27.43 6.01 4.24
CA GLU A 377 -28.56 6.47 5.05
C GLU A 377 -29.25 5.31 5.79
N SER A 378 -29.32 4.13 5.15
CA SER A 378 -29.90 2.90 5.72
C SER A 378 -28.92 2.07 6.55
N MET A 379 -27.60 2.24 6.33
CA MET A 379 -26.51 1.60 7.06
C MET A 379 -25.60 2.67 7.68
N PRO A 380 -26.03 3.35 8.76
CA PRO A 380 -25.35 4.53 9.33
C PRO A 380 -23.94 4.29 9.88
N HIS A 381 -23.46 3.05 9.85
CA HIS A 381 -22.13 2.64 10.29
C HIS A 381 -21.29 2.01 9.18
N ALA A 382 -21.80 1.93 7.95
CA ALA A 382 -21.08 1.35 6.82
C ALA A 382 -19.88 2.23 6.40
N TYR A 383 -18.83 1.57 5.95
CA TYR A 383 -17.72 2.24 5.27
C TYR A 383 -18.00 2.32 3.77
N VAL A 384 -17.43 3.31 3.08
CA VAL A 384 -17.48 3.39 1.61
C VAL A 384 -16.08 3.37 1.04
N LEU A 385 -15.85 2.41 0.14
CA LEU A 385 -14.66 2.31 -0.68
C LEU A 385 -15.05 2.61 -2.14
N THR A 386 -14.41 3.61 -2.75
CA THR A 386 -14.54 3.86 -4.18
C THR A 386 -13.23 3.52 -4.88
N SER A 387 -13.28 3.21 -6.20
CA SER A 387 -12.06 2.99 -6.99
C SER A 387 -11.12 4.21 -6.98
N GLY A 388 -11.63 5.42 -6.70
CA GLY A 388 -10.88 6.67 -6.57
C GLY A 388 -10.51 7.12 -5.14
N GLY A 389 -10.78 6.33 -4.09
CA GLY A 389 -10.49 6.72 -2.69
C GLY A 389 -11.58 6.36 -1.68
N CYS A 390 -11.28 6.50 -0.36
CA CYS A 390 -12.21 6.24 0.74
C CYS A 390 -12.51 7.54 1.52
N SER A 391 -13.79 7.86 1.76
CA SER A 391 -14.23 8.95 2.64
C SER A 391 -15.57 8.61 3.33
N PRO A 392 -15.71 8.81 4.66
CA PRO A 392 -16.96 8.67 5.42
C PRO A 392 -17.85 9.91 5.30
N SER A 393 -17.32 11.02 4.78
CA SER A 393 -18.11 12.14 4.31
C SER A 393 -18.01 12.15 2.79
N PHE A 394 -18.98 11.55 2.12
CA PHE A 394 -19.09 11.59 0.66
C PHE A 394 -18.90 13.03 0.18
N LYS A 395 -17.75 13.33 -0.43
CA LYS A 395 -17.44 14.64 -1.01
C LYS A 395 -16.86 14.40 -2.39
N PHE A 396 -17.61 14.88 -3.38
CA PHE A 396 -17.37 14.81 -4.81
C PHE A 396 -16.17 15.69 -5.20
N ASN A 397 -15.15 15.13 -5.87
CA ASN A 397 -14.01 15.92 -6.39
C ASN A 397 -13.39 15.23 -7.63
N PRO A 398 -13.33 15.89 -8.82
CA PRO A 398 -13.12 15.21 -10.12
C PRO A 398 -11.69 15.27 -10.70
N THR A 399 -11.14 14.16 -11.22
CA THR A 399 -10.03 14.15 -12.24
C THR A 399 -9.90 12.87 -13.13
N ASN A 400 -9.95 13.06 -14.45
CA ASN A 400 -9.63 12.24 -15.65
C ASN A 400 -9.50 10.69 -15.65
N THR A 401 -10.33 10.01 -16.45
CA THR A 401 -10.00 8.78 -17.24
C THR A 401 -10.95 8.68 -18.46
N PRO A 402 -10.53 8.19 -19.66
CA PRO A 402 -11.41 8.09 -20.83
C PRO A 402 -12.55 7.07 -20.65
N HIS A 403 -13.72 7.32 -21.26
CA HIS A 403 -14.91 6.46 -21.18
C HIS A 403 -14.75 5.12 -21.93
N TRP A 404 -14.17 4.12 -21.27
CA TRP A 404 -13.98 2.76 -21.80
C TRP A 404 -15.29 2.01 -22.09
N GLN A 405 -16.40 2.37 -21.40
CA GLN A 405 -17.72 1.77 -21.61
C GLN A 405 -18.22 1.96 -23.06
N LEU A 406 -17.93 3.11 -23.68
CA LEU A 406 -18.32 3.41 -25.06
C LEU A 406 -17.55 2.56 -26.08
N VAL A 407 -16.28 2.26 -25.79
CA VAL A 407 -15.43 1.40 -26.62
C VAL A 407 -15.92 -0.06 -26.57
N GLU A 408 -16.29 -0.55 -25.39
CA GLU A 408 -16.82 -1.91 -25.22
C GLU A 408 -18.18 -2.10 -25.91
N VAL A 409 -19.09 -1.14 -25.75
CA VAL A 409 -20.40 -1.13 -26.43
C VAL A 409 -20.22 -1.11 -27.95
N ALA A 410 -19.29 -0.32 -28.48
CA ALA A 410 -18.99 -0.28 -29.90
C ALA A 410 -18.47 -1.63 -30.42
N LEU A 411 -17.57 -2.30 -29.67
CA LEU A 411 -17.03 -3.60 -30.05
C LEU A 411 -18.12 -4.69 -30.07
N VAL A 412 -19.01 -4.70 -29.08
CA VAL A 412 -20.16 -5.62 -29.06
C VAL A 412 -21.11 -5.34 -30.22
N ALA A 413 -21.40 -4.07 -30.51
CA ALA A 413 -22.23 -3.68 -31.67
C ALA A 413 -21.60 -4.06 -33.02
N MET A 414 -20.25 -4.15 -33.09
CA MET A 414 -19.50 -4.63 -34.25
C MET A 414 -19.42 -6.17 -34.34
N GLY A 415 -20.12 -6.89 -33.47
CA GLY A 415 -20.21 -8.36 -33.50
C GLY A 415 -19.09 -9.08 -32.75
N VAL A 416 -18.29 -8.38 -31.93
CA VAL A 416 -17.35 -9.03 -31.01
C VAL A 416 -18.17 -9.68 -29.88
N PRO A 417 -18.10 -11.02 -29.70
CA PRO A 417 -18.85 -11.68 -28.65
C PRO A 417 -18.40 -11.17 -27.28
N GLU A 418 -19.35 -10.90 -26.39
CA GLU A 418 -19.07 -10.43 -25.01
C GLU A 418 -18.14 -11.41 -24.26
N SER A 419 -18.29 -12.71 -24.50
CA SER A 419 -17.39 -13.76 -23.99
C SER A 419 -15.93 -13.60 -24.42
N THR A 420 -15.66 -12.86 -25.50
CA THR A 420 -14.30 -12.56 -25.99
C THR A 420 -13.67 -11.39 -25.23
N LEU A 421 -14.49 -10.43 -24.77
CA LEU A 421 -14.08 -9.34 -23.88
C LEU A 421 -13.88 -9.82 -22.42
N LEU A 422 -14.37 -11.01 -22.11
CA LEU A 422 -14.21 -11.70 -20.82
C LEU A 422 -13.02 -12.67 -20.80
N ARG A 423 -12.26 -12.83 -21.89
CA ARG A 423 -11.11 -13.74 -21.94
C ARG A 423 -9.92 -13.19 -21.14
N PRO A 424 -9.20 -14.03 -20.38
CA PRO A 424 -7.92 -13.65 -19.80
C PRO A 424 -6.98 -13.13 -20.91
N GLY A 425 -6.60 -11.85 -20.83
CA GLY A 425 -5.71 -11.19 -21.79
C GLY A 425 -6.37 -10.27 -22.84
N ILE A 426 -7.71 -10.17 -22.89
CA ILE A 426 -8.39 -9.12 -23.66
C ILE A 426 -9.20 -8.27 -22.65
N PRO A 427 -8.80 -7.03 -22.35
CA PRO A 427 -9.42 -6.33 -21.25
C PRO A 427 -10.69 -5.60 -21.65
N ALA A 428 -11.75 -5.82 -20.89
CA ALA A 428 -12.52 -4.72 -20.32
C ALA A 428 -11.68 -4.06 -19.21
N LEU A 429 -10.68 -3.26 -19.60
CA LEU A 429 -9.58 -2.80 -18.74
C LEU A 429 -10.09 -2.15 -17.45
N HIS A 430 -11.21 -1.44 -17.51
CA HIS A 430 -11.73 -0.65 -16.41
C HIS A 430 -12.28 -1.51 -15.27
N THR A 431 -13.27 -2.38 -15.52
CA THR A 431 -13.90 -3.20 -14.46
C THR A 431 -12.89 -4.14 -13.81
N VAL A 432 -11.97 -4.73 -14.59
CA VAL A 432 -10.88 -5.56 -14.06
C VAL A 432 -9.96 -4.74 -13.16
N HIS A 433 -9.53 -3.57 -13.63
CA HIS A 433 -8.67 -2.67 -12.85
C HIS A 433 -9.36 -2.24 -11.55
N GLU A 434 -10.63 -1.87 -11.58
CA GLU A 434 -11.37 -1.44 -10.39
C GLU A 434 -11.52 -2.55 -9.35
N VAL A 435 -11.84 -3.78 -9.79
CA VAL A 435 -11.93 -4.94 -8.90
C VAL A 435 -10.58 -5.24 -8.25
N LEU A 436 -9.48 -5.17 -9.01
CA LEU A 436 -8.13 -5.36 -8.49
C LEU A 436 -7.72 -4.24 -7.53
N MET A 437 -8.06 -2.98 -7.83
CA MET A 437 -7.83 -1.83 -6.95
C MET A 437 -8.60 -1.98 -5.63
N VAL A 438 -9.86 -2.42 -5.68
CA VAL A 438 -10.63 -2.75 -4.48
C VAL A 438 -9.94 -3.85 -3.69
N ARG A 439 -9.43 -4.89 -4.36
CA ARG A 439 -8.72 -5.98 -3.69
C ARG A 439 -7.48 -5.49 -3.00
N GLU A 440 -6.66 -4.73 -3.70
CA GLU A 440 -5.46 -4.13 -3.14
C GLU A 440 -5.84 -3.28 -1.94
N ARG A 441 -6.79 -2.34 -2.05
CA ARG A 441 -7.29 -1.48 -0.96
C ARG A 441 -7.80 -2.26 0.25
N LEU A 442 -8.55 -3.33 0.04
CA LEU A 442 -8.98 -4.24 1.11
C LEU A 442 -7.81 -4.92 1.81
N GLN A 443 -6.80 -5.36 1.06
CA GLN A 443 -5.57 -5.91 1.62
C GLN A 443 -4.80 -4.86 2.43
N GLN A 444 -4.82 -3.57 2.04
CA GLN A 444 -4.24 -2.46 2.81
C GLN A 444 -4.91 -2.28 4.18
N TRP A 445 -6.22 -2.54 4.24
CA TRP A 445 -7.01 -2.44 5.46
C TRP A 445 -6.84 -3.68 6.35
N ALA A 446 -6.59 -4.83 5.75
CA ALA A 446 -6.42 -6.12 6.41
C ALA A 446 -5.01 -6.37 6.99
N VAL A 447 -4.09 -5.39 6.99
CA VAL A 447 -2.64 -5.50 7.31
C VAL A 447 -2.28 -6.13 8.69
N ALA A 448 -3.26 -6.57 9.48
CA ALA A 448 -3.05 -7.50 10.59
C ALA A 448 -4.31 -8.22 11.08
N ARG A 449 -5.41 -8.17 10.33
CA ARG A 449 -6.67 -8.80 10.73
C ARG A 449 -7.31 -9.45 9.52
N GLU A 450 -7.88 -10.63 9.74
CA GLU A 450 -8.79 -11.24 8.78
C GLU A 450 -9.86 -10.21 8.41
N PRO A 451 -10.17 -10.00 7.13
CA PRO A 451 -11.19 -9.03 6.72
C PRO A 451 -12.55 -9.26 7.39
N ALA A 452 -12.91 -10.51 7.69
CA ALA A 452 -14.08 -10.89 8.48
C ALA A 452 -14.10 -10.33 9.92
N ALA A 453 -12.94 -9.95 10.44
CA ALA A 453 -12.81 -9.27 11.71
C ALA A 453 -12.91 -7.75 11.59
N ILE A 454 -13.10 -7.18 10.39
CA ILE A 454 -13.24 -5.74 10.12
C ILE A 454 -14.61 -5.42 9.52
N PHE A 455 -15.06 -6.25 8.57
CA PHE A 455 -16.33 -6.07 7.87
C PHE A 455 -17.30 -7.21 8.20
N THR A 456 -18.61 -6.95 8.15
CA THR A 456 -19.63 -8.01 8.20
C THR A 456 -19.94 -8.57 6.83
N GLU A 457 -19.86 -7.70 5.81
CA GLU A 457 -20.26 -7.98 4.44
C GLU A 457 -19.66 -6.92 3.51
N LEU A 458 -19.56 -7.24 2.22
CA LEU A 458 -19.30 -6.28 1.16
C LEU A 458 -20.58 -6.07 0.37
N VAL A 459 -20.96 -4.82 0.16
CA VAL A 459 -22.06 -4.41 -0.71
C VAL A 459 -21.47 -3.72 -1.93
N VAL A 460 -21.32 -4.44 -3.04
CA VAL A 460 -20.72 -3.93 -4.27
C VAL A 460 -21.79 -3.25 -5.11
N VAL A 461 -21.68 -1.94 -5.28
CA VAL A 461 -22.55 -1.11 -6.11
C VAL A 461 -21.96 -1.02 -7.52
N THR A 462 -22.68 -1.59 -8.48
CA THR A 462 -22.32 -1.64 -9.91
C THR A 462 -23.55 -1.31 -10.76
N SER A 463 -23.39 -1.16 -12.08
CA SER A 463 -24.55 -1.03 -12.96
C SER A 463 -25.02 -2.38 -13.50
N ASP A 464 -26.28 -2.45 -13.95
CA ASP A 464 -26.85 -3.65 -14.58
C ASP A 464 -25.98 -4.14 -15.76
N TYR A 465 -25.38 -3.20 -16.49
CA TYR A 465 -24.46 -3.50 -17.59
C TYR A 465 -23.19 -4.23 -17.12
N HIS A 466 -22.64 -3.88 -15.96
CA HIS A 466 -21.41 -4.49 -15.42
C HIS A 466 -21.67 -5.64 -14.46
N LEU A 467 -22.91 -5.93 -14.08
CA LEU A 467 -23.26 -6.78 -12.94
C LEU A 467 -22.65 -8.19 -13.01
N ASP A 468 -22.90 -8.91 -14.11
CA ASP A 468 -22.45 -10.30 -14.24
C ASP A 468 -20.93 -10.41 -14.37
N ARG A 469 -20.31 -9.42 -15.03
CA ARG A 469 -18.85 -9.30 -15.13
C ARG A 469 -18.22 -9.03 -13.78
N THR A 470 -18.76 -8.07 -13.03
CA THR A 470 -18.33 -7.72 -11.68
C THR A 470 -18.44 -8.93 -10.75
N ARG A 471 -19.54 -9.69 -10.80
CA ARG A 471 -19.68 -10.95 -10.04
C ARG A 471 -18.60 -11.97 -10.36
N HIS A 472 -18.33 -12.19 -11.65
CA HIS A 472 -17.29 -13.13 -12.09
C HIS A 472 -15.89 -12.66 -11.65
N LEU A 473 -15.57 -11.39 -11.83
CA LEU A 473 -14.27 -10.85 -11.42
C LEU A 473 -14.10 -10.88 -9.92
N PHE A 474 -15.13 -10.58 -9.14
CA PHE A 474 -15.07 -10.71 -7.69
C PHE A 474 -14.90 -12.17 -7.26
N SER A 475 -15.56 -13.14 -7.90
CA SER A 475 -15.35 -14.55 -7.56
C SER A 475 -13.96 -15.07 -7.90
N VAL A 476 -13.31 -14.52 -8.93
CA VAL A 476 -11.92 -14.84 -9.28
C VAL A 476 -10.91 -14.09 -8.39
N ALA A 477 -11.12 -12.79 -8.17
CA ALA A 477 -10.22 -11.94 -7.40
C ALA A 477 -10.31 -12.17 -5.88
N PHE A 478 -11.49 -12.60 -5.41
CA PHE A 478 -11.85 -12.74 -3.99
C PHE A 478 -12.47 -14.10 -3.63
N GLY A 479 -12.34 -15.11 -4.51
CA GLY A 479 -12.87 -16.45 -4.28
C GLY A 479 -12.26 -17.19 -3.07
N PRO A 480 -12.58 -18.48 -2.89
CA PRO A 480 -12.16 -19.29 -1.73
C PRO A 480 -10.64 -19.31 -1.47
N HIS A 481 -9.84 -19.01 -2.49
CA HIS A 481 -8.37 -18.96 -2.43
C HIS A 481 -7.79 -17.55 -2.17
N ALA A 482 -8.63 -16.51 -2.09
CA ALA A 482 -8.20 -15.11 -2.02
C ALA A 482 -8.38 -14.46 -0.63
N GLY A 483 -8.81 -15.22 0.37
CA GLY A 483 -8.57 -14.90 1.79
C GLY A 483 -9.39 -13.76 2.41
N LEU A 484 -10.60 -13.47 1.91
CA LEU A 484 -11.49 -12.46 2.52
C LEU A 484 -12.59 -13.04 3.42
N ASP A 485 -13.05 -14.28 3.19
CA ASP A 485 -14.10 -14.99 3.96
C ASP A 485 -15.27 -14.11 4.44
N LEU A 486 -15.82 -13.31 3.51
CA LEU A 486 -16.89 -12.34 3.75
C LEU A 486 -18.06 -12.56 2.80
N PRO A 487 -19.32 -12.40 3.25
CA PRO A 487 -20.47 -12.29 2.35
C PRO A 487 -20.30 -11.12 1.38
N VAL A 488 -20.50 -11.36 0.08
CA VAL A 488 -20.49 -10.31 -0.95
C VAL A 488 -21.87 -10.22 -1.59
N HIS A 489 -22.51 -9.06 -1.42
CA HIS A 489 -23.78 -8.68 -2.00
C HIS A 489 -23.53 -7.73 -3.17
N PHE A 490 -24.30 -7.86 -4.25
CA PHE A 490 -24.21 -6.99 -5.42
C PHE A 490 -25.50 -6.20 -5.57
N GLU A 491 -25.38 -4.88 -5.52
CA GLU A 491 -26.45 -3.92 -5.75
C GLU A 491 -26.26 -3.33 -7.15
N SER A 492 -27.26 -3.49 -8.02
CA SER A 492 -27.20 -2.98 -9.38
C SER A 492 -28.07 -1.73 -9.55
N VAL A 493 -27.60 -0.79 -10.35
CA VAL A 493 -28.37 0.37 -10.79
C VAL A 493 -28.59 0.33 -12.31
N PRO A 494 -29.72 0.85 -12.82
CA PRO A 494 -29.94 0.94 -14.25
C PRO A 494 -28.84 1.77 -14.92
N ALA A 495 -28.17 1.20 -15.92
CA ALA A 495 -27.15 1.91 -16.69
C ALA A 495 -27.82 3.03 -17.50
N ALA A 496 -27.39 4.28 -17.29
CA ALA A 496 -27.90 5.42 -18.03
C ALA A 496 -27.17 5.57 -19.38
N MET A 497 -27.38 4.62 -20.29
CA MET A 497 -26.90 4.77 -21.66
C MET A 497 -27.86 5.70 -22.42
N ALA A 498 -27.45 6.94 -22.69
CA ALA A 498 -28.22 7.80 -23.58
C ALA A 498 -28.12 7.25 -25.02
N ASN A 499 -29.27 7.12 -25.71
CA ASN A 499 -29.32 6.68 -27.12
C ASN A 499 -28.43 7.50 -28.06
N VAL A 500 -28.06 8.73 -27.67
CA VAL A 500 -27.22 9.65 -28.44
C VAL A 500 -25.75 9.17 -28.50
N ASP A 501 -25.25 8.50 -27.45
CA ASP A 501 -23.85 8.07 -27.38
C ASP A 501 -23.58 6.80 -28.20
N LEU A 502 -24.61 5.96 -28.36
CA LEU A 502 -24.60 4.77 -29.24
C LEU A 502 -24.52 5.17 -30.73
N GLU A 503 -25.30 6.15 -31.17
CA GLU A 503 -25.23 6.66 -32.55
C GLU A 503 -23.90 7.35 -32.87
N ALA A 504 -23.28 8.02 -31.90
CA ALA A 504 -21.96 8.62 -32.06
C ALA A 504 -20.87 7.56 -32.20
N CYS A 505 -20.93 6.48 -31.42
CA CYS A 505 -20.00 5.36 -31.51
C CYS A 505 -20.13 4.58 -32.81
N GLN A 506 -21.35 4.39 -33.32
CA GLN A 506 -21.61 3.72 -34.61
C GLN A 506 -21.06 4.49 -35.82
N LYS A 507 -20.76 5.79 -35.67
CA LYS A 507 -20.20 6.64 -36.73
C LYS A 507 -18.66 6.66 -36.76
N LEU A 508 -17.99 6.05 -35.79
CA LEU A 508 -16.53 5.95 -35.79
C LEU A 508 -16.07 4.94 -36.86
N PRO A 509 -15.21 5.33 -37.83
CA PRO A 509 -14.74 4.38 -38.84
C PRO A 509 -13.91 3.26 -38.17
N PRO A 510 -13.97 2.02 -38.66
CA PRO A 510 -13.23 0.89 -38.09
C PRO A 510 -11.71 1.12 -37.97
N SER A 511 -11.15 2.00 -38.81
CA SER A 511 -9.74 2.38 -38.81
C SER A 511 -9.32 3.32 -37.67
N THR A 512 -10.27 3.86 -36.90
CA THR A 512 -9.97 4.75 -35.75
C THR A 512 -9.69 3.97 -34.47
N LEU A 513 -10.15 2.71 -34.39
CA LEU A 513 -9.92 1.78 -33.29
C LEU A 513 -8.63 0.98 -33.54
N THR A 514 -7.49 1.65 -33.66
CA THR A 514 -6.20 0.97 -33.47
C THR A 514 -6.02 0.73 -31.98
N LEU A 515 -6.38 -0.46 -31.51
CA LEU A 515 -5.85 -1.02 -30.27
C LEU A 515 -4.35 -1.23 -30.46
N THR A 516 -3.55 -0.19 -30.19
CA THR A 516 -2.14 -0.40 -29.91
C THR A 516 -2.05 -1.09 -28.55
N CYS A 517 -2.05 -2.43 -28.56
CA CYS A 517 -1.46 -3.19 -27.47
C CYS A 517 0.00 -2.73 -27.40
N HIS A 518 0.34 -1.83 -26.48
CA HIS A 518 1.73 -1.52 -26.19
C HIS A 518 2.37 -2.80 -25.64
N PRO A 519 3.33 -3.43 -26.34
CA PRO A 519 4.11 -4.50 -25.77
C PRO A 519 5.21 -3.85 -24.92
N HIS A 520 4.82 -3.29 -23.77
CA HIS A 520 5.75 -2.75 -22.78
C HIS A 520 5.55 -3.42 -21.43
N LEU A 521 5.70 -4.75 -21.43
CA LEU A 521 6.14 -5.48 -20.22
C LEU A 521 7.42 -6.30 -20.45
N HIS A 522 7.95 -6.37 -21.67
CA HIS A 522 9.29 -6.93 -21.94
C HIS A 522 9.98 -6.19 -23.08
N ALA A 523 10.58 -5.03 -22.80
CA ALA A 523 11.53 -4.42 -23.72
C ALA A 523 12.86 -4.17 -23.00
N ARG A 524 13.88 -4.99 -23.29
CA ARG A 524 15.28 -4.62 -23.02
C ARG A 524 15.54 -3.26 -23.66
N PRO A 525 16.36 -2.37 -23.04
CA PRO A 525 16.73 -1.12 -23.67
C PRO A 525 17.42 -1.42 -25.01
N ARG A 526 16.84 -0.94 -26.11
CA ARG A 526 17.52 -0.96 -27.41
C ARG A 526 18.81 -0.14 -27.28
N PRO A 527 19.97 -0.67 -27.71
CA PRO A 527 21.21 0.11 -27.69
C PRO A 527 21.04 1.33 -28.60
N ARG A 528 21.41 2.51 -28.09
CA ARG A 528 21.39 3.77 -28.86
C ARG A 528 22.16 3.58 -30.18
N PRO A 529 21.62 4.02 -31.32
CA PRO A 529 22.38 3.99 -32.57
C PRO A 529 23.59 4.92 -32.44
N ARG A 530 24.79 4.38 -32.72
CA ARG A 530 26.00 5.19 -32.87
C ARG A 530 25.76 6.24 -33.96
N PRO A 531 26.18 7.51 -33.76
CA PRO A 531 26.10 8.49 -34.83
C PRO A 531 26.98 8.01 -36.00
N ARG A 532 26.41 7.95 -37.20
CA ARG A 532 27.18 7.77 -38.43
C ARG A 532 27.96 9.06 -38.69
N PRO A 533 29.23 8.96 -39.13
CA PRO A 533 30.06 10.13 -39.36
C PRO A 533 29.55 10.88 -40.59
N ARG A 534 29.45 12.20 -40.45
CA ARG A 534 29.66 13.16 -41.52
C ARG A 534 30.67 14.17 -41.04
#